data_AF-A0A8S3W0B1-F1
#
_entry.id   AF-A0A8S3W0B1-F1
#
_cell.length_a   1.000
_cell.length_b   1.000
_cell.length_c   1.000
_cell.angle_alpha   90.00
_cell.angle_beta   90.00
_cell.angle_gamma   90.00
#
_symmetry.space_group_name_H-M   'P 1'
#
loop_
_entity.id
_entity.type
_entity.pdbx_description
1 polymer ?
#
loop_
_entity_poly.entity_id
_entity_poly.type
_entity_poly.pdbx_seq_one_letter_code
_entity_poly.pdbx_strand_id
1 'polypeptide(L)'
;MAQKDDRTPNPPLKYTEAAKSYVRSFIEKLPAVPSHYNRKRTNRTYLPQELNNLTILYRIYLKDCNETGQENVSETVFRSIFREYNISFHIPKKDECITCINAENNKETMNDIDKESMNAHIEEKNPTKLGFKIHKI
;
A
#
# COMPACT_ATOMS: atom_id res chain seq x y z
N MET A 1 54.00 -13.95 2.94
CA MET A 1 52.80 -14.74 3.32
C MET A 1 51.72 -13.74 3.68
N ALA A 2 50.67 -13.62 2.86
CA ALA A 2 49.55 -12.72 3.15
C ALA A 2 48.82 -13.21 4.41
N GLN A 3 48.69 -12.34 5.41
CA GLN A 3 47.93 -12.60 6.62
C GLN A 3 46.47 -12.80 6.20
N LYS A 4 45.85 -13.90 6.65
CA LYS A 4 44.42 -14.12 6.45
C LYS A 4 43.69 -13.14 7.37
N ASP A 5 42.97 -12.19 6.79
CA ASP A 5 42.10 -11.30 7.55
C ASP A 5 41.12 -12.14 8.38
N ASP A 6 41.19 -12.03 9.70
CA ASP A 6 40.21 -12.56 10.64
C ASP A 6 38.90 -11.76 10.50
N ARG A 7 38.18 -12.00 9.41
CA ARG A 7 36.82 -11.49 9.23
C ARG A 7 35.97 -12.13 10.31
N THR A 8 35.43 -11.29 11.19
CA THR A 8 34.54 -11.69 12.27
C THR A 8 33.50 -12.69 11.76
N PRO A 9 33.27 -13.80 12.49
CA PRO A 9 32.28 -14.79 12.08
C PRO A 9 30.93 -14.09 11.91
N ASN A 10 30.31 -14.32 10.75
CA ASN A 10 28.99 -13.79 10.45
C ASN A 10 28.05 -14.09 11.64
N PRO A 11 27.41 -13.09 12.26
CA PRO A 11 26.56 -13.31 13.43
C PRO A 11 25.50 -14.38 13.12
N PRO A 12 25.17 -15.25 14.10
CA PRO A 12 24.16 -16.26 13.90
C PRO A 12 22.85 -15.60 13.46
N LEU A 13 22.17 -16.22 12.50
CA LEU A 13 20.88 -15.74 12.02
C LEU A 13 19.93 -15.59 13.21
N LYS A 14 19.47 -14.35 13.46
CA LYS A 14 18.64 -14.01 14.62
C LYS A 14 17.29 -14.74 14.66
N TYR A 15 16.78 -15.15 13.49
CA TYR A 15 15.48 -15.81 13.34
C TYR A 15 15.65 -17.15 12.65
N THR A 16 14.87 -18.14 13.10
CA THR A 16 14.82 -19.46 12.49
C THR A 16 14.25 -19.41 11.07
N GLU A 17 14.62 -20.36 10.21
CA GLU A 17 13.97 -20.47 8.88
C GLU A 17 12.47 -20.79 9.00
N ALA A 18 12.06 -21.47 10.07
CA ALA A 18 10.66 -21.72 10.38
C ALA A 18 9.88 -20.41 10.56
N ALA A 19 10.41 -19.46 11.35
CA ALA A 19 9.77 -18.16 11.54
C ALA A 19 9.67 -17.36 10.23
N LYS A 20 10.71 -17.39 9.38
CA LYS A 20 10.64 -16.73 8.07
C LYS A 20 9.65 -17.42 7.12
N SER A 21 9.56 -18.75 7.16
CA SER A 21 8.57 -19.52 6.39
C SER A 21 7.15 -19.19 6.84
N TYR A 22 6.93 -18.94 8.13
CA TYR A 22 5.64 -18.48 8.63
C TYR A 22 5.24 -17.12 8.06
N VAL A 23 6.17 -16.16 8.01
CA VAL A 23 5.94 -14.86 7.37
C VAL A 23 5.54 -15.01 5.90
N ARG A 24 6.23 -15.87 5.14
CA ARG A 24 5.88 -16.15 3.74
C ARG A 24 4.47 -16.70 3.62
N SER A 25 4.15 -17.70 4.45
CA SER A 25 2.81 -18.30 4.50
C SER A 25 1.72 -17.29 4.87
N PHE A 26 2.01 -16.34 5.76
CA PHE A 26 1.10 -15.25 6.09
C PHE A 26 0.86 -14.31 4.89
N ILE A 27 1.92 -13.93 4.18
CA ILE A 27 1.83 -13.04 3.02
C ILE A 27 1.02 -13.70 1.88
N GLU A 28 1.19 -15.00 1.67
CA GLU A 28 0.45 -15.77 0.66
C GLU A 28 -1.06 -15.87 0.96
N LYS A 29 -1.45 -15.82 2.24
CA LYS A 29 -2.87 -15.80 2.65
C LYS A 29 -3.54 -14.44 2.44
N LEU A 30 -2.79 -13.39 2.15
CA LEU A 30 -3.37 -12.06 1.97
C LEU A 30 -4.27 -12.03 0.72
N PRO A 31 -5.41 -11.32 0.75
CA PRO A 31 -6.33 -11.21 -0.38
C PRO A 31 -5.80 -10.24 -1.46
N ALA A 32 -4.64 -10.53 -2.05
CA ALA A 32 -4.02 -9.71 -3.09
C ALA A 32 -4.63 -10.01 -4.46
N VAL A 33 -5.07 -8.97 -5.20
CA VAL A 33 -5.75 -9.11 -6.49
C VAL A 33 -4.95 -8.38 -7.59
N PRO A 34 -4.78 -8.97 -8.79
CA PRO A 34 -4.15 -8.27 -9.90
C PRO A 34 -4.99 -7.07 -10.36
N SER A 35 -4.34 -5.96 -10.71
CA SER A 35 -5.05 -4.81 -11.27
C SER A 35 -5.70 -5.16 -12.61
N HIS A 36 -7.02 -4.96 -12.74
CA HIS A 36 -7.74 -5.19 -13.98
C HIS A 36 -7.17 -4.40 -15.16
N TYR A 37 -6.81 -3.13 -14.92
CA TYR A 37 -6.28 -2.22 -15.92
C TYR A 37 -4.86 -2.58 -16.38
N ASN A 38 -4.04 -3.14 -15.49
CA ASN A 38 -2.61 -3.36 -15.74
C ASN A 38 -2.20 -4.83 -15.87
N ARG A 39 -3.13 -5.79 -15.77
CA ARG A 39 -2.84 -7.24 -15.90
C ARG A 39 -2.11 -7.66 -17.17
N LYS A 40 -2.26 -6.90 -18.26
CA LYS A 40 -1.57 -7.18 -19.55
C LYS A 40 -0.13 -6.66 -19.56
N ARG A 41 0.22 -5.70 -18.70
CA ARG A 41 1.52 -5.00 -18.70
C ARG A 41 2.37 -5.36 -17.49
N THR A 42 1.76 -5.72 -16.37
CA THR A 42 2.46 -6.05 -15.13
C THR A 42 1.79 -7.21 -14.40
N ASN A 43 2.62 -8.01 -13.70
CA ASN A 43 2.15 -9.06 -12.79
C ASN A 43 2.03 -8.52 -11.34
N ARG A 44 1.77 -7.21 -11.18
CA ARG A 44 1.69 -6.58 -9.86
C ARG A 44 0.31 -6.82 -9.26
N THR A 45 0.26 -7.33 -8.05
CA THR A 45 -0.97 -7.53 -7.29
C THR A 45 -1.13 -6.44 -6.24
N TYR A 46 -2.37 -6.19 -5.85
CA TYR A 46 -2.73 -5.11 -4.96
C TYR A 46 -3.54 -5.62 -3.79
N LEU A 47 -3.20 -5.14 -2.60
CA LEU A 47 -3.99 -5.42 -1.40
C LEU A 47 -5.23 -4.52 -1.34
N PRO A 48 -6.33 -4.99 -0.71
CA PRO A 48 -7.51 -4.19 -0.49
C PRO A 48 -7.20 -2.93 0.31
N GLN A 49 -8.05 -1.92 0.18
CA GLN A 49 -7.88 -0.64 0.87
C GLN A 49 -7.90 -0.76 2.40
N GLU A 50 -8.57 -1.77 2.96
CA GLU A 50 -8.55 -2.07 4.40
C GLU A 50 -7.15 -2.42 4.91
N LEU A 51 -6.29 -2.97 4.04
CA LEU A 51 -4.89 -3.29 4.32
C LEU A 51 -3.97 -2.22 3.73
N ASN A 52 -4.25 -0.95 4.00
CA ASN A 52 -3.64 0.21 3.35
C ASN A 52 -2.13 0.41 3.61
N ASN A 53 -1.57 -0.13 4.70
CA ASN A 53 -0.17 0.08 5.03
C ASN A 53 0.51 -1.13 5.67
N LEU A 54 1.84 -1.13 5.57
CA LEU A 54 2.68 -2.25 6.03
C LEU A 54 2.72 -2.40 7.55
N THR A 55 2.49 -1.30 8.28
CA THR A 55 2.43 -1.29 9.75
C THR A 55 1.20 -2.02 10.27
N ILE A 56 0.03 -1.84 9.63
CA ILE A 56 -1.22 -2.53 9.95
C ILE A 56 -1.08 -4.02 9.63
N LEU A 57 -0.53 -4.36 8.46
CA LEU A 57 -0.20 -5.75 8.12
C LEU A 57 0.68 -6.42 9.17
N TYR A 58 1.73 -5.73 9.63
CA TYR A 58 2.60 -6.25 10.68
C TYR A 58 1.86 -6.46 12.01
N ARG A 59 0.94 -5.57 12.38
CA ARG A 59 0.08 -5.76 13.57
C ARG A 59 -0.85 -6.97 13.44
N ILE A 60 -1.44 -7.17 12.26
CA ILE A 60 -2.28 -8.34 11.96
C ILE A 60 -1.44 -9.61 12.03
N TYR A 61 -0.24 -9.60 11.45
CA TYR A 61 0.73 -10.68 11.55
C TYR A 61 1.08 -11.02 13.00
N LEU A 62 1.39 -10.02 13.84
CA LEU A 62 1.67 -10.25 15.25
C LEU A 62 0.49 -10.89 15.98
N LYS A 63 -0.74 -10.47 15.67
CA LYS A 63 -1.95 -11.07 16.24
C LYS A 63 -2.08 -12.54 15.83
N ASP A 64 -1.90 -12.83 14.54
CA ASP A 64 -1.95 -14.19 13.97
C ASP A 64 -0.86 -15.10 14.57
N CYS A 65 0.36 -14.60 14.80
CA CYS A 65 1.41 -15.33 15.52
C CYS A 65 1.02 -15.65 16.97
N ASN A 66 0.39 -14.71 17.69
CA ASN A 66 -0.05 -14.92 19.07
C ASN A 66 -1.18 -15.96 19.15
N GLU A 67 -2.12 -15.94 18.19
CA GLU A 67 -3.23 -16.90 18.14
C GLU A 67 -2.79 -18.32 17.76
N THR A 68 -1.75 -18.45 16.92
CA THR A 68 -1.22 -19.74 16.46
C THR A 68 -0.02 -20.26 17.28
N GLY A 69 0.48 -19.47 18.23
CA GLY A 69 1.64 -19.82 19.05
C GLY A 69 2.96 -19.86 18.29
N GLN A 70 3.09 -19.12 17.19
CA GLN A 70 4.27 -19.12 16.32
C GLN A 70 5.28 -18.04 16.70
N GLU A 71 6.56 -18.29 16.41
CA GLU A 71 7.64 -17.31 16.61
C GLU A 71 7.44 -16.11 15.67
N ASN A 72 7.33 -14.91 16.26
CA ASN A 72 7.27 -13.68 15.48
C ASN A 72 8.67 -13.20 15.06
N VAL A 73 8.73 -12.47 13.95
CA VAL A 73 9.96 -11.81 13.48
C VAL A 73 9.87 -10.31 13.73
N SER A 74 11.00 -9.60 13.72
CA SER A 74 10.97 -8.13 13.76
C SER A 74 10.34 -7.55 12.49
N GLU A 75 9.79 -6.34 12.65
CA GLU A 75 9.21 -5.58 11.54
C GLU A 75 10.20 -5.41 10.38
N THR A 76 11.50 -5.18 10.66
CA THR A 76 12.52 -5.06 9.60
C THR A 76 12.63 -6.32 8.74
N VAL A 77 12.61 -7.50 9.37
CA VAL A 77 12.68 -8.78 8.66
C VAL A 77 11.38 -9.02 7.90
N PHE A 78 10.23 -8.76 8.52
CA PHE A 78 8.93 -8.82 7.86
C PHE A 78 8.89 -7.95 6.60
N ARG A 79 9.34 -6.69 6.71
CA ARG A 79 9.42 -5.73 5.59
C ARG A 79 10.38 -6.21 4.49
N SER A 80 11.49 -6.85 4.86
CA SER A 80 12.43 -7.43 3.90
C SER A 80 11.77 -8.54 3.09
N ILE A 81 11.14 -9.49 3.78
CA ILE A 81 10.45 -10.62 3.14
C ILE A 81 9.28 -10.12 2.29
N PHE A 82 8.50 -9.17 2.79
CA PHE A 82 7.37 -8.58 2.04
C PHE A 82 7.82 -7.94 0.72
N ARG A 83 9.00 -7.32 0.66
CA ARG A 83 9.54 -6.72 -0.58
C ARG A 83 9.89 -7.74 -1.65
N GLU A 84 10.10 -9.00 -1.29
CA GLU A 84 10.33 -10.09 -2.25
C GLU A 84 9.05 -10.37 -3.07
N TYR A 85 7.88 -9.99 -2.55
CA TYR A 85 6.60 -10.14 -3.23
C TYR A 85 6.29 -8.91 -4.10
N ASN A 86 5.78 -9.15 -5.31
CA ASN A 86 5.32 -8.09 -6.21
C ASN A 86 3.91 -7.58 -5.84
N ILE A 87 3.68 -7.38 -4.55
CA ILE A 87 2.44 -6.90 -3.95
C ILE A 87 2.59 -5.41 -3.64
N SER A 88 1.53 -4.63 -3.85
CA SER A 88 1.52 -3.21 -3.50
C SER A 88 0.19 -2.80 -2.88
N PHE A 89 0.18 -1.65 -2.21
CA PHE A 89 -1.05 -1.11 -1.65
C PHE A 89 -1.88 -0.50 -2.77
N HIS A 90 -3.18 -0.79 -2.79
CA HIS A 90 -4.08 -0.13 -3.73
C HIS A 90 -4.16 1.35 -3.35
N ILE A 91 -3.69 2.21 -4.27
CA ILE A 91 -3.84 3.65 -4.14
C ILE A 91 -4.97 4.02 -5.11
N PRO A 92 -6.15 4.44 -4.63
CA PRO A 92 -7.24 4.84 -5.52
C PRO A 92 -6.76 6.01 -6.38
N LYS A 93 -6.66 5.80 -7.70
CA LYS A 93 -6.24 6.83 -8.67
C LYS A 93 -6.79 6.52 -10.05
N LYS A 94 -7.73 7.34 -10.55
CA LYS A 94 -7.64 7.94 -11.90
C LYS A 94 -8.76 8.94 -12.24
N ASP A 95 -9.98 8.75 -11.75
CA ASP A 95 -11.15 9.55 -12.16
C ASP A 95 -11.50 10.71 -11.22
N GLU A 96 -10.67 10.91 -10.20
CA GLU A 96 -10.86 11.97 -9.23
C GLU A 96 -10.11 13.22 -9.68
N CYS A 97 -10.82 14.34 -9.67
CA CYS A 97 -10.21 15.62 -9.98
C CYS A 97 -9.20 15.99 -8.88
N ILE A 98 -7.95 16.23 -9.28
CA ILE A 98 -6.85 16.59 -8.38
C ILE A 98 -7.21 17.84 -7.56
N THR A 99 -7.87 18.82 -8.18
CA THR A 99 -8.38 20.02 -7.51
C THR A 99 -9.37 19.67 -6.41
N CYS A 100 -10.34 18.79 -6.67
CA CYS A 100 -11.30 18.33 -5.67
C CYS A 100 -10.63 17.54 -4.53
N ILE A 101 -9.68 16.65 -4.85
CA ILE A 101 -8.94 15.88 -3.85
C ILE A 101 -8.15 16.82 -2.91
N ASN A 102 -7.47 17.81 -3.47
CA ASN A 102 -6.69 18.76 -2.69
C ASN A 102 -7.58 19.66 -1.81
N ALA A 103 -8.76 20.04 -2.30
CA ALA A 103 -9.73 20.80 -1.51
C ALA A 103 -10.30 19.97 -0.34
N GLU A 104 -10.62 18.69 -0.56
CA GLU A 104 -11.08 17.76 0.48
C GLU A 104 -10.01 17.57 1.57
N ASN A 105 -8.76 17.33 1.17
CA ASN A 105 -7.66 17.08 2.10
C ASN A 105 -7.28 18.29 2.96
N ASN A 106 -7.56 19.51 2.49
CA ASN A 106 -7.18 20.75 3.16
C ASN A 106 -8.39 21.57 3.66
N LYS A 107 -9.57 20.93 3.77
CA LYS A 107 -10.85 21.59 4.06
C LYS A 107 -10.84 22.50 5.31
N GLU A 108 -10.08 22.10 6.34
CA GLU A 108 -9.98 22.84 7.61
C GLU A 108 -9.00 24.03 7.57
N THR A 109 -8.08 24.04 6.61
CA THR A 109 -7.05 25.08 6.46
C THR A 109 -7.29 25.98 5.26
N MET A 110 -8.45 25.87 4.60
CA MET A 110 -8.75 26.62 3.38
C MET A 110 -9.02 28.09 3.65
N ASN A 111 -8.27 28.93 2.94
CA ASN A 111 -8.39 30.38 2.95
C ASN A 111 -9.56 30.79 2.05
N ASP A 112 -9.97 32.06 2.11
CA ASP A 112 -11.05 32.55 1.25
C ASP A 112 -10.68 32.51 -0.24
N ILE A 113 -9.39 32.64 -0.57
CA ILE A 113 -8.85 32.48 -1.94
C ILE A 113 -9.02 31.03 -2.44
N ASP A 114 -8.77 30.04 -1.59
CA ASP A 114 -8.88 28.62 -1.98
C ASP A 114 -10.34 28.21 -2.19
N LYS A 115 -11.25 28.77 -1.38
CA LYS A 115 -12.69 28.58 -1.52
C LYS A 115 -13.21 29.18 -2.83
N GLU A 116 -12.73 30.37 -3.19
CA GLU A 116 -13.12 31.04 -4.44
C GLU A 116 -12.63 30.26 -5.67
N SER A 117 -11.38 29.79 -5.65
CA SER A 117 -10.81 28.91 -6.68
C SER A 117 -11.58 27.58 -6.82
N MET A 118 -12.00 26.99 -5.70
CA MET A 118 -12.80 25.76 -5.69
C MET A 118 -14.22 26.00 -6.24
N ASN A 119 -14.84 27.15 -5.95
CA ASN A 119 -16.14 27.50 -6.52
C ASN A 119 -16.07 27.66 -8.04
N ALA A 120 -15.07 28.37 -8.56
CA ALA A 120 -14.85 28.50 -10.00
C ALA A 120 -14.67 27.14 -10.68
N HIS A 121 -13.88 26.24 -10.07
CA HIS A 121 -13.70 24.87 -10.55
C HIS A 121 -15.03 24.08 -10.62
N ILE A 122 -15.94 24.27 -9.65
CA ILE A 122 -17.26 23.61 -9.65
C ILE A 122 -18.14 24.15 -10.79
N GLU A 123 -18.11 25.46 -11.04
CA GLU A 123 -18.89 26.09 -12.10
C GLU A 123 -18.49 25.61 -13.50
N GLU A 124 -17.18 25.48 -13.77
CA GLU A 124 -16.67 24.93 -15.04
C GLU A 124 -17.08 23.46 -15.25
N LYS A 125 -17.27 22.69 -14.18
CA LYS A 125 -17.65 21.27 -14.25
C LYS A 125 -19.15 21.06 -14.49
N ASN A 126 -19.99 22.02 -14.09
CA ASN A 126 -21.46 21.93 -14.22
C ASN A 126 -21.98 21.74 -15.66
N PRO A 127 -21.52 22.47 -16.69
CA PRO A 127 -22.03 22.30 -18.06
C PRO A 127 -21.73 20.90 -18.62
N THR A 128 -20.54 20.36 -18.35
CA THR A 128 -20.14 19.00 -18.74
C THR A 128 -21.08 17.95 -18.14
N LYS A 129 -21.45 18.08 -16.85
CA LYS A 129 -22.43 17.20 -16.19
C LYS A 129 -23.84 17.30 -16.80
N LEU A 130 -24.23 18.48 -17.27
CA LEU A 130 -25.54 18.71 -17.89
C LEU A 130 -25.61 18.04 -19.27
N GLY A 131 -24.54 18.13 -20.07
CA GLY A 131 -24.44 17.48 -21.38
C GLY A 131 -24.57 15.94 -21.31
N PHE A 132 -23.97 15.30 -20.30
CA PHE A 132 -24.11 13.85 -20.09
C PHE A 132 -25.55 13.41 -19.73
N LYS A 133 -26.38 14.30 -19.13
CA LYS A 133 -27.79 13.97 -18.84
C LYS A 133 -28.67 13.99 -20.09
N ILE A 134 -28.34 14.84 -21.05
CA ILE A 134 -29.11 15.01 -22.30
C ILE A 134 -28.86 13.83 -23.26
N HIS A 135 -27.67 13.24 -23.22
CA HIS A 135 -27.25 12.14 -24.10
C HIS A 135 -27.58 10.73 -23.59
N LYS A 136 -28.38 10.59 -22.52
CA LYS A 136 -28.89 9.30 -22.04
C LYS A 136 -30.04 8.84 -22.96
N ILE A 137 -29.69 8.02 -23.97
CA ILE A 137 -30.63 7.24 -24.79
C ILE A 137 -30.88 5.90 -24.09
#